data_AF-A0A6B3FE82-F1
#
_entry.id   AF-A0A6B3FE82-F1
#
_cell.length_a   1.000
_cell.length_b   1.000
_cell.length_c   1.000
_cell.angle_alpha   90.00
_cell.angle_beta   90.00
_cell.angle_gamma   90.00
#
_symmetry.space_group_name_H-M   'P 1'
#
loop_
_entity.id
_entity.type
_entity.pdbx_description
1 polymer ?
#
loop_
_entity_poly.entity_id
_entity_poly.type
_entity_poly.pdbx_seq_one_letter_code
_entity_poly.pdbx_strand_id
1 'polypeptide(L)' 'WQSVLRRRSGQDAFLLGTTFGRRRPETADAVGFHVALLPLALSATDATPLPEAVRATGRALFAAEEHSGVDLDA' A
#
# COMPACT_ATOMS: atom_id res chain seq x y z
N TRP A 1 5.88 -0.66 -10.46
CA TRP A 1 6.36 0.72 -10.25
C TRP A 1 7.64 0.77 -9.40
N GLN A 2 7.84 -0.13 -8.42
CA GLN A 2 9.04 -0.16 -7.55
C GLN A 2 10.38 -0.03 -8.30
N SER A 3 10.60 -0.84 -9.34
CA SER A 3 11.83 -0.80 -10.14
C SER A 3 12.05 0.53 -10.86
N VAL A 4 10.97 1.23 -11.23
CA VAL A 4 11.04 2.55 -11.85
C VAL A 4 11.42 3.60 -10.80
N LEU A 5 10.76 3.58 -9.64
CA LEU A 5 11.05 4.51 -8.54
C LEU A 5 12.51 4.38 -8.08
N ARG A 6 12.99 3.15 -7.90
CA ARG A 6 14.41 2.90 -7.60
C ARG A 6 15.35 3.49 -8.63
N ARG A 7 15.16 3.20 -9.91
CA ARG A 7 16.02 3.73 -10.98
C ARG A 7 16.01 5.25 -11.05
N ARG A 8 14.91 5.90 -10.67
CA ARG A 8 14.78 7.36 -10.72
C ARG A 8 15.27 8.08 -9.46
N SER A 9 15.14 7.45 -8.30
CA SER A 9 15.49 8.04 -7.00
C SER A 9 16.85 7.58 -6.45
N GLY A 10 17.36 6.44 -6.90
CA GLY A 10 18.53 5.78 -6.33
C GLY A 10 18.30 5.12 -4.96
N GLN A 11 17.07 5.10 -4.45
CA GLN A 11 16.75 4.52 -3.14
C GLN A 11 16.34 3.04 -3.26
N ASP A 12 16.67 2.23 -2.24
CA ASP A 12 16.26 0.82 -2.17
C ASP A 12 15.03 0.59 -1.25
N ALA A 13 14.62 1.62 -0.51
CA ALA A 13 13.49 1.59 0.42
C ALA A 13 12.63 2.84 0.27
N PHE A 14 11.31 2.64 0.31
CA PHE A 14 10.32 3.68 0.05
C PHE A 14 9.08 3.50 0.92
N LEU A 15 8.43 4.64 1.20
CA LEU A 15 7.05 4.67 1.64
C LEU A 15 6.17 5.15 0.50
N LEU A 16 5.15 4.36 0.15
CA LEU A 16 4.15 4.74 -0.84
C LEU A 16 2.80 4.92 -0.13
N GLY A 17 2.17 6.07 -0.31
CA GLY A 17 0.77 6.26 0.09
C GLY A 17 -0.15 5.43 -0.80
N THR A 18 -0.95 4.55 -0.21
CA THR A 18 -1.90 3.71 -0.93
C THR A 18 -3.29 3.83 -0.30
N THR A 19 -4.33 3.83 -1.13
CA THR A 19 -5.71 3.97 -0.67
C THR A 19 -6.41 2.62 -0.62
N PHE A 20 -7.06 2.32 0.49
CA PHE A 20 -7.92 1.14 0.66
C PHE A 20 -9.37 1.58 0.83
N GLY A 21 -10.27 1.03 0.02
CA GLY A 21 -11.70 1.28 0.14
C GLY A 21 -12.38 0.12 0.83
N ARG A 22 -12.68 0.26 2.13
CA ARG A 22 -13.55 -0.69 2.85
C ARG A 22 -14.74 0.07 3.43
N ARG A 23 -15.93 -0.19 2.89
CA ARG A 23 -17.16 0.35 3.45
C ARG A 23 -17.59 -0.50 4.64
N ARG A 24 -17.74 0.12 5.81
CA ARG A 24 -18.29 -0.57 6.98
C ARG A 24 -19.81 -0.69 6.83
N PRO A 25 -20.46 -1.76 7.31
CA PRO A 25 -21.91 -1.93 7.19
C PRO A 25 -22.70 -0.74 7.76
N GLU A 26 -22.22 -0.12 8.83
CA GLU A 26 -22.89 1.00 9.50
C GLU A 26 -22.90 2.27 8.65
N THR A 27 -22.01 2.36 7.66
CA THR A 27 -21.92 3.51 6.73
C THR A 27 -22.44 3.19 5.34
N ALA A 28 -23.21 2.10 5.19
CA ALA A 28 -23.75 1.63 3.91
C ALA A 28 -24.48 2.74 3.12
N ASP A 29 -25.34 3.50 3.80
CA ASP A 29 -26.18 4.54 3.21
C ASP A 29 -25.60 5.97 3.35
N ALA A 30 -24.39 6.09 3.92
CA ALA A 30 -23.76 7.39 4.16
C ALA A 30 -22.97 7.87 2.93
N VAL A 31 -23.24 9.11 2.49
CA VAL A 31 -22.39 9.82 1.53
C VAL A 31 -21.16 10.35 2.26
N GLY A 32 -19.96 10.01 1.77
CA GLY A 32 -18.71 10.43 2.39
C GLY A 32 -17.46 9.77 1.78
N PHE A 33 -16.31 10.07 2.37
CA PHE A 33 -15.00 9.54 1.96
C PHE A 33 -14.71 8.25 2.74
N HIS A 34 -14.96 7.09 2.12
CA HIS A 34 -14.82 5.77 2.74
C HIS A 34 -13.52 5.06 2.34
N VAL A 35 -12.42 5.82 2.24
CA VAL A 35 -11.10 5.28 1.93
C VAL A 35 -10.11 5.63 3.03
N ALA A 36 -9.28 4.66 3.40
CA ALA A 36 -8.13 4.87 4.25
C ALA A 36 -6.90 5.11 3.37
N LEU A 37 -6.08 6.12 3.70
CA LEU A 37 -4.76 6.31 3.11
C LEU A 37 -3.72 5.70 4.06
N LEU A 38 -3.11 4.59 3.66
CA LEU A 38 -2.09 3.92 4.46
C LEU A 38 -0.69 4.07 3.84
N PRO A 39 0.36 4.23 4.66
CA PRO A 39 1.73 4.12 4.20
C PRO A 39 2.10 2.65 3.98
N LEU A 40 2.53 2.30 2.77
CA LEU A 40 3.04 0.97 2.45
C LEU A 40 4.57 1.02 2.38
N ALA A 41 5.22 0.29 3.29
CA ALA A 41 6.68 0.15 3.32
C ALA A 41 7.15 -0.89 2.31
N LEU A 42 8.03 -0.47 1.39
CA LEU A 42 8.38 -1.23 0.20
C LEU A 42 9.89 -1.16 -0.01
N SER A 43 10.48 -2.27 -0.44
CA SER A 43 11.90 -2.34 -0.79
C SER A 43 12.08 -2.96 -2.17
N ALA A 44 13.06 -2.47 -2.90
CA ALA A 44 13.47 -3.00 -4.19
C ALA A 44 14.99 -3.00 -4.30
N THR A 45 15.55 -4.07 -4.83
CA THR A 45 16.98 -4.19 -5.13
C THR A 45 17.16 -4.67 -6.57
N ASP A 46 18.34 -4.47 -7.18
CA ASP A 46 18.64 -5.03 -8.51
C ASP A 46 18.66 -6.56 -8.52
N ALA A 47 18.83 -7.20 -7.36
CA ALA A 47 18.85 -8.65 -7.23
C ALA A 47 17.44 -9.27 -7.27
N THR A 48 16.38 -8.49 -7.00
CA THR A 48 15.01 -9.02 -6.91
C THR A 48 14.40 -9.20 -8.31
N PRO A 49 14.05 -10.43 -8.73
CA PRO A 49 13.35 -10.65 -9.99
C PRO A 49 11.99 -9.96 -10.01
N LEU A 50 11.61 -9.39 -11.15
CA LEU A 50 10.34 -8.66 -11.28
C LEU A 50 9.10 -9.45 -10.83
N PRO A 51 8.93 -10.76 -11.18
CA PRO A 51 7.79 -11.53 -10.72
C PRO A 51 7.74 -11.69 -9.19
N GLU A 52 8.90 -11.75 -8.54
CA GLU A 52 8.98 -11.82 -7.09
C GLU A 52 8.62 -10.48 -6.45
N ALA A 53 9.10 -9.36 -7.01
CA ALA A 53 8.73 -8.02 -6.56
C ALA A 53 7.21 -7.79 -6.64
N VAL A 54 6.56 -8.26 -7.71
CA VAL A 54 5.09 -8.19 -7.86
C VAL A 54 4.40 -9.01 -6.76
N ARG A 55 4.83 -10.26 -6.53
CA ARG A 55 4.27 -11.13 -5.48
C ARG A 55 4.47 -10.56 -4.08
N ALA A 56 5.64 -10.01 -3.78
CA ALA A 56 5.94 -9.36 -2.51
C ALA A 56 5.04 -8.13 -2.29
N THR A 57 4.87 -7.30 -3.33
CA THR A 57 3.96 -6.15 -3.28
C THR A 57 2.52 -6.60 -3.02
N GLY A 58 2.05 -7.67 -3.68
CA GLY A 58 0.72 -8.23 -3.45
C GLY A 58 0.51 -8.66 -2.00
N ARG A 59 1.47 -9.40 -1.41
CA ARG A 59 1.41 -9.77 0.01
C ARG A 59 1.36 -8.57 0.94
N ALA A 60 2.18 -7.55 0.67
CA ALA A 60 2.20 -6.33 1.48
C ALA A 60 0.87 -5.56 1.39
N LEU A 61 0.24 -5.53 0.21
CA LEU A 61 -1.08 -4.91 0.02
C LEU A 61 -2.17 -5.65 0.80
N PHE A 62 -2.23 -6.98 0.74
CA PHE A 62 -3.22 -7.74 1.50
C PHE A 62 -3.04 -7.58 3.02
N ALA A 63 -1.79 -7.59 3.49
CA ALA A 63 -1.50 -7.34 4.90
C ALA A 63 -1.93 -5.94 5.34
N ALA A 64 -1.70 -4.91 4.51
CA ALA A 64 -2.14 -3.55 4.79
C ALA A 64 -3.67 -3.42 4.75
N GLU A 65 -4.35 -4.10 3.82
CA GLU A 65 -5.81 -4.09 3.72
C GLU A 65 -6.48 -4.65 4.99
N GLU A 66 -5.91 -5.72 5.57
CA GLU A 66 -6.38 -6.30 6.83
C GLU A 66 -6.40 -5.26 7.97
N HIS A 67 -5.46 -4.31 7.95
CA HIS A 67 -5.30 -3.26 8.96
C HIS A 67 -5.85 -1.90 8.52
N SER A 68 -6.58 -1.82 7.40
CA SER A 68 -7.11 -0.56 6.83
C SER A 68 -8.16 0.17 7.68
N GLY A 69 -8.63 -0.45 8.78
CA GLY A 69 -9.57 0.15 9.72
C GLY A 69 -8.92 0.95 10.86
N VAL A 70 -7.58 1.00 10.93
CA VAL A 70 -6.86 1.77 11.95
C VAL A 70 -6.98 3.26 11.65
N ASP A 71 -7.34 4.05 12.66
CA ASP A 71 -7.27 5.50 12.61
C ASP A 71 -5.82 5.94 12.86
N LEU A 72 -5.23 6.67 11.90
CA LEU A 72 -3.85 7.13 11.99
C LEU A 72 -3.70 8.41 12.82
N ASP A 73 -4.81 9.11 13.09
CA ASP A 73 -4.84 10.39 13.80
C ASP A 73 -5.40 10.25 15.24
N ALA A 74 -5.69 9.03 15.70
CA ALA A 74 -6.24 8.73 17.03
C ALA A 74 -5.21 8.76 18.17
#